data_AF-A0A2S8BLM9-F1
#
_entry.id   AF-A0A2S8BLM9-F1
#
_cell.length_a   1.000
_cell.length_b   1.000
_cell.length_c   1.000
_cell.angle_alpha   90.00
_cell.angle_beta   90.00
_cell.angle_gamma   90.00
#
_symmetry.space_group_name_H-M   'P 1'
#
loop_
_entity.id
_entity.type
_entity.pdbx_description
1 polymer ?
#
loop_
_entity_poly.entity_id
_entity_poly.type
_entity_poly.pdbx_seq_one_letter_code
_entity_poly.pdbx_strand_id
1 'polypeptide(L)'
;MHAEITKEMPKEKLASMTKEALEKQAGQKAQSVVCEGAIPAKVGATQRCVLTAMDGTKIGVTDTVTSVDGSDIRLDFVADDKAMP
;
A
#
# COMPACT_ATOMS: atom_id res chain seq x y z
N MET A 1 -2.05 -20.59 -9.66
CA MET A 1 -1.01 -19.60 -9.30
C MET A 1 -0.66 -19.83 -7.83
N HIS A 2 0.59 -20.20 -7.56
CA HIS A 2 1.06 -20.58 -6.23
C HIS A 2 1.24 -19.35 -5.35
N ALA A 3 0.31 -19.10 -4.42
CA ALA A 3 0.61 -18.32 -3.24
C ALA A 3 1.27 -19.28 -2.25
N GLU A 4 2.58 -19.44 -2.39
CA GLU A 4 3.38 -20.04 -1.34
C GLU A 4 3.07 -19.31 -0.04
N ILE A 5 2.94 -20.07 1.05
CA ILE A 5 2.71 -19.59 2.41
C ILE A 5 3.94 -18.81 2.86
N THR A 6 4.12 -17.65 2.26
CA THR A 6 5.21 -16.73 2.48
C THR A 6 4.66 -15.69 3.44
N LYS A 7 5.47 -15.37 4.46
CA LYS A 7 5.13 -14.39 5.50
C LYS A 7 5.20 -12.98 4.90
N GLU A 8 4.53 -12.74 3.78
CA GLU A 8 4.52 -11.49 3.05
C GLU A 8 3.20 -11.28 2.33
N MET A 9 2.81 -10.02 2.19
CA MET A 9 1.65 -9.63 1.43
C MET A 9 2.08 -9.33 -0.01
N PRO A 10 1.49 -9.99 -1.02
CA PRO A 10 1.84 -9.74 -2.42
C PRO A 10 1.47 -8.31 -2.82
N LYS A 11 2.27 -7.73 -3.72
CA LYS A 11 2.12 -6.33 -4.17
C LYS A 11 0.73 -5.97 -4.70
N GLU A 12 0.04 -6.93 -5.32
CA GLU A 12 -1.31 -6.73 -5.86
C GLU A 12 -2.35 -6.55 -4.74
N LYS A 13 -2.27 -7.38 -3.70
CA LYS A 13 -3.13 -7.27 -2.52
C LYS A 13 -2.80 -5.99 -1.74
N LEU A 14 -1.51 -5.69 -1.58
CA LEU A 14 -1.04 -4.47 -0.94
C LEU A 14 -1.57 -3.23 -1.67
N ALA A 15 -1.42 -3.17 -2.99
CA ALA A 15 -1.90 -2.05 -3.81
C ALA A 15 -3.41 -1.85 -3.67
N SER A 16 -4.20 -2.93 -3.68
CA SER A 16 -5.65 -2.84 -3.49
C SER A 16 -6.02 -2.28 -2.11
N MET A 17 -5.41 -2.81 -1.05
CA MET A 17 -5.66 -2.35 0.32
C MET A 17 -5.25 -0.87 0.51
N THR A 18 -4.08 -0.51 -0.01
CA THR A 18 -3.55 0.87 0.01
C THR A 18 -4.49 1.83 -0.68
N LYS A 19 -4.96 1.45 -1.88
CA LYS A 19 -5.93 2.22 -2.65
C LYS A 19 -7.19 2.46 -1.83
N GLU A 20 -7.84 1.41 -1.35
CA GLU A 20 -9.09 1.55 -0.59
C GLU A 20 -8.91 2.38 0.69
N ALA A 21 -7.80 2.19 1.41
CA ALA A 21 -7.49 2.95 2.62
C ALA A 21 -7.30 4.44 2.31
N LEU A 22 -6.53 4.77 1.27
CA LEU A 22 -6.29 6.16 0.87
C LEU A 22 -7.54 6.81 0.28
N GLU A 23 -8.34 6.10 -0.52
CA GLU A 23 -9.59 6.63 -1.06
C GLU A 23 -10.57 6.99 0.06
N LYS A 24 -10.63 6.18 1.12
CA LYS A 24 -11.42 6.46 2.31
C LYS A 24 -10.86 7.64 3.12
N GLN A 25 -9.55 7.73 3.29
CA GLN A 25 -8.91 8.80 4.05
C GLN A 25 -8.99 10.15 3.34
N ALA A 26 -8.71 10.18 2.03
CA ALA A 26 -8.72 11.38 1.21
C ALA A 26 -10.13 11.79 0.74
N GLY A 27 -11.12 10.89 0.85
CA GLY A 27 -12.48 11.10 0.34
C GLY A 27 -12.54 11.21 -1.19
N GLN A 28 -11.51 10.76 -1.89
CA GLN A 28 -11.34 10.91 -3.34
C GLN A 28 -10.93 9.57 -3.95
N LYS A 29 -11.42 9.27 -5.16
CA LYS A 29 -11.02 8.06 -5.87
C LYS A 29 -9.63 8.19 -6.47
N ALA A 30 -8.88 7.11 -6.42
CA ALA A 30 -7.61 6.97 -7.11
C ALA A 30 -7.83 6.21 -8.43
N GLN A 31 -7.08 6.59 -9.45
CA GLN A 31 -7.06 5.85 -10.71
C GLN A 31 -6.43 4.47 -10.48
N SER A 32 -5.20 4.44 -9.95
CA SER A 32 -4.46 3.21 -9.68
C SER A 32 -3.48 3.40 -8.52
N VAL A 33 -3.06 2.29 -7.91
CA VAL A 33 -1.94 2.24 -6.97
C VAL A 33 -1.01 1.15 -7.45
N VAL A 34 0.30 1.44 -7.50
CA VAL A 34 1.33 0.48 -7.90
C VAL A 34 2.39 0.43 -6.81
N CYS A 35 2.61 -0.76 -6.25
CA CYS A 35 3.64 -0.99 -5.24
C CYS A 35 4.90 -1.61 -5.87
N GLU A 36 6.09 -1.22 -5.39
CA GLU A 36 7.36 -1.69 -5.93
C GLU A 36 7.54 -3.21 -5.75
N GLY A 37 7.02 -3.76 -4.65
CA GLY A 37 7.13 -5.18 -4.35
C GLY A 37 6.14 -5.67 -3.29
N ALA A 38 6.30 -6.94 -2.92
CA ALA A 38 5.60 -7.51 -1.78
C ALA A 38 6.16 -6.91 -0.48
N ILE A 39 5.33 -6.84 0.57
CA ILE A 39 5.77 -6.37 1.89
C ILE A 39 5.83 -7.55 2.87
N PRO A 40 6.95 -7.77 3.57
CA PRO A 40 7.02 -8.84 4.54
C PRO A 40 6.07 -8.58 5.71
N ALA A 41 5.39 -9.63 6.17
CA ALA A 41 4.54 -9.67 7.36
C ALA A 41 5.40 -9.61 8.63
N LYS A 42 6.09 -8.49 8.79
CA LYS A 42 6.99 -8.22 9.91
C LYS A 42 6.79 -6.77 10.34
N VAL A 43 6.52 -6.57 11.63
CA VAL A 43 6.41 -5.23 12.20
C VAL A 43 7.68 -4.42 11.92
N GLY A 44 7.48 -3.18 11.46
CA GLY A 44 8.54 -2.27 11.01
C GLY A 44 9.00 -2.48 9.57
N ALA A 45 8.45 -3.46 8.84
CA ALA A 45 8.67 -3.54 7.40
C ALA A 45 7.99 -2.36 6.70
N THR A 46 8.69 -1.79 5.72
CA THR A 46 8.19 -0.69 4.91
C THR A 46 8.18 -1.06 3.44
N GLN A 47 7.20 -0.58 2.70
CA GLN A 47 7.13 -0.69 1.25
C GLN A 47 6.75 0.66 0.65
N ARG A 48 7.22 0.93 -0.57
CA ARG A 48 6.80 2.12 -1.31
C ARG A 48 5.76 1.75 -2.35
N CYS A 49 4.69 2.52 -2.38
CA CYS A 49 3.68 2.48 -3.43
C CYS A 49 3.54 3.86 -4.06
N VAL A 50 3.02 3.91 -5.29
CA VAL A 50 2.72 5.13 -6.03
C VAL A 50 1.25 5.11 -6.35
N LEU A 51 0.52 6.04 -5.76
CA LEU A 51 -0.86 6.33 -6.08
C LEU A 51 -0.91 7.26 -7.29
N THR A 52 -1.74 6.93 -8.27
CA THR A 52 -2.09 7.82 -9.37
C THR A 52 -3.53 8.26 -9.18
N ALA A 53 -3.74 9.56 -8.97
CA ALA A 53 -5.05 10.17 -8.82
C ALA A 53 -5.75 10.31 -10.18
N MET A 54 -7.05 10.60 -10.16
CA MET A 54 -7.88 10.68 -11.36
C MET A 54 -7.50 11.83 -12.30
N ASP A 55 -6.86 12.86 -11.78
CA ASP A 55 -6.30 14.00 -12.52
C ASP A 55 -4.92 13.71 -13.14
N GLY A 56 -4.37 12.50 -12.91
CA GLY A 56 -3.04 12.09 -13.35
C GLY A 56 -1.93 12.42 -12.35
N THR A 57 -2.24 13.05 -11.23
CA THR A 57 -1.28 13.38 -10.17
C THR A 57 -0.73 12.10 -9.54
N LYS A 58 0.59 11.99 -9.42
CA LYS A 58 1.25 10.86 -8.77
C LYS A 58 1.64 11.23 -7.34
N ILE A 59 1.32 10.38 -6.38
CA ILE A 59 1.59 10.60 -4.96
C ILE A 59 2.31 9.35 -4.46
N GLY A 60 3.47 9.54 -3.85
CA GLY A 60 4.15 8.44 -3.19
C GLY A 60 3.41 8.07 -1.90
N VAL A 61 3.42 6.79 -1.57
CA VAL A 61 2.80 6.24 -0.37
C VAL A 61 3.80 5.33 0.28
N THR A 62 4.01 5.53 1.58
CA THR A 62 4.85 4.65 2.39
C THR A 62 3.96 3.79 3.26
N ASP A 63 3.98 2.50 2.97
CA ASP A 63 3.26 1.46 3.69
C ASP A 63 4.15 0.89 4.79
N THR A 64 3.69 0.92 6.04
CA THR A 64 4.46 0.41 7.19
C THR A 64 3.67 -0.63 7.95
N VAL A 65 4.26 -1.81 8.18
CA VAL A 65 3.63 -2.83 9.02
C VAL A 65 3.70 -2.42 10.48
N THR A 66 2.55 -2.19 11.09
CA THR A 66 2.44 -1.81 12.50
C THR A 66 2.10 -2.99 13.39
N SER A 67 1.41 -4.01 12.87
CA SER A 67 1.11 -5.23 13.61
C SER A 67 0.94 -6.43 12.69
N VAL A 68 1.23 -7.62 13.21
CA VAL A 68 0.99 -8.89 12.54
C VAL A 68 0.32 -9.82 13.55
N ASP A 69 -0.89 -10.25 13.24
CA ASP A 69 -1.71 -11.14 14.05
C ASP A 69 -2.05 -12.39 13.22
N GLY A 70 -1.22 -13.43 13.34
CA GLY A 70 -1.34 -14.62 12.49
C GLY A 70 -1.23 -14.31 11.00
N SER A 71 -2.36 -14.33 10.30
CA SER A 71 -2.48 -14.01 8.87
C SER A 71 -2.92 -12.57 8.59
N ASP A 72 -3.35 -11.85 9.63
CA ASP A 72 -3.81 -10.47 9.54
C ASP A 72 -2.63 -9.52 9.74
N ILE A 73 -2.36 -8.70 8.72
CA ILE A 73 -1.29 -7.72 8.74
C ILE A 73 -1.94 -6.34 8.81
N ARG A 74 -1.62 -5.58 9.86
CA ARG A 74 -2.02 -4.17 9.96
C ARG A 74 -0.92 -3.31 9.37
N LEU A 75 -1.34 -2.44 8.47
CA LEU A 75 -0.49 -1.50 7.75
C LEU A 75 -0.95 -0.09 8.12
N ASP A 76 0.03 0.78 8.30
CA ASP A 76 -0.15 2.22 8.31
C ASP A 76 0.23 2.78 6.93
N PHE A 77 -0.62 3.63 6.39
CA PHE A 77 -0.51 4.15 5.03
C PHE A 77 -0.26 5.65 5.11
N VAL A 78 0.97 6.08 4.81
CA VAL A 78 1.35 7.49 4.83
C VAL A 78 1.53 7.97 3.40
N ALA A 79 0.61 8.79 2.90
CA ALA A 79 0.77 9.48 1.63
C ALA A 79 1.75 10.66 1.78
N ASP A 80 2.62 10.86 0.81
CA ASP A 80 3.47 12.04 0.74
C ASP A 80 2.63 13.31 0.62
N ASP A 81 2.95 14.35 1.39
CA ASP A 81 2.26 15.66 1.34
C ASP A 81 2.44 16.36 -0.01
N LYS A 82 3.45 15.98 -0.78
CA LYS A 82 3.78 16.57 -2.07
C LYS A 82 3.60 15.52 -3.16
N ALA A 83 2.79 15.86 -4.16
CA ALA A 83 2.73 15.10 -5.40
C ALA A 83 4.11 15.04 -6.07
N MET A 84 4.42 13.89 -6.65
CA MET A 84 5.61 13.71 -7.48
C MET A 84 5.51 14.66 -8.69
N PRO A 85 6.59 15.39 -9.03
CA PRO A 85 6.62 16.31 -10.17
C PRO A 85 6.57 15.58 -11.52
#